data_AF-A0A151Y214-F1
#
_entry.id   AF-A0A151Y214-F1
#
_cell.length_a   1.000
_cell.length_b   1.000
_cell.length_c   1.000
_cell.angle_alpha   90.00
_cell.angle_beta   90.00
_cell.angle_gamma   90.00
#
_symmetry.space_group_name_H-M   'P 1'
#
loop_
_entity.id
_entity.type
_entity.pdbx_description
1 polymer ?
#
loop_
_entity_poly.entity_id
_entity_poly.type
_entity_poly.pdbx_seq_one_letter_code
_entity_poly.pdbx_strand_id
1 'polypeptide(L)'
;MLPNNALSSQPVISEFLTQWRDNPLIDFELGGIALQDSAAGLNQILWTCSYEDGFIKLSHDQHEQTVLNVENVTALSLGFDLSMRPVIAYLVDEHCYLWWYDTSVSKQIITDLGSGITFPQLSLDERRSVQSSNADVILTYIRNSKMYMRLQRERFQIEHEITRAKRLIQTGSMKNNRFGFAYYNWD
;
A
#
# COMPACT_ATOMS: atom_id res chain seq x y z
N MET A 1 -12.55 -0.71 -7.14
CA MET A 1 -11.58 -0.82 -8.25
C MET A 1 -11.64 0.38 -9.19
N LEU A 2 -10.48 0.86 -9.64
CA LEU A 2 -10.35 1.91 -10.64
C LEU A 2 -10.90 1.44 -12.00
N PRO A 3 -11.89 2.13 -12.59
CA PRO A 3 -12.39 1.78 -13.92
C PRO A 3 -11.27 1.80 -14.96
N ASN A 4 -11.12 0.72 -15.74
CA ASN A 4 -10.13 0.58 -16.81
C ASN A 4 -8.68 0.87 -16.39
N ASN A 5 -8.34 0.71 -15.11
CA ASN A 5 -6.99 0.96 -14.60
C ASN A 5 -6.48 2.39 -14.87
N ALA A 6 -7.38 3.37 -14.99
CA ALA A 6 -7.07 4.74 -15.39
C ALA A 6 -7.57 5.78 -14.35
N LEU A 7 -6.95 6.95 -14.36
CA LEU A 7 -7.44 8.11 -13.61
C LEU A 7 -8.78 8.60 -14.19
N SER A 8 -9.57 9.27 -13.34
CA SER A 8 -10.75 9.99 -13.81
C SER A 8 -10.35 11.13 -14.74
N SER A 9 -11.18 11.41 -15.75
CA SER A 9 -10.96 12.51 -16.71
C SER A 9 -10.99 13.90 -16.06
N GLN A 10 -11.59 14.02 -14.88
CA GLN A 10 -11.58 15.21 -14.05
C GLN A 10 -11.11 14.82 -12.63
N PRO A 11 -10.22 15.61 -12.00
CA PRO A 11 -9.82 15.37 -10.62
C PRO A 11 -11.02 15.46 -9.68
N VAL A 12 -11.15 14.48 -8.78
CA VAL A 12 -12.12 14.54 -7.68
C VAL A 12 -11.34 14.67 -6.38
N ILE A 13 -11.42 15.86 -5.78
CA ILE A 13 -10.62 16.22 -4.61
C ILE A 13 -11.37 15.85 -3.33
N SER A 14 -10.68 15.16 -2.43
CA SER A 14 -11.14 14.86 -1.07
C SER A 14 -9.92 14.55 -0.20
N GLU A 15 -10.08 14.62 1.11
CA GLU A 15 -9.01 14.26 2.06
C GLU A 15 -8.85 12.73 2.12
N PHE A 16 -7.62 12.27 2.32
CA PHE A 16 -7.35 10.86 2.62
C PHE A 16 -7.87 10.48 4.01
N LEU A 17 -8.18 9.19 4.19
CA LEU A 17 -8.56 8.66 5.50
C LEU A 17 -7.38 8.56 6.48
N THR A 18 -6.17 8.41 5.95
CA THR A 18 -4.94 8.36 6.73
C THR A 18 -4.26 9.74 6.74
N GLN A 19 -3.42 9.95 7.74
CA GLN A 19 -2.54 11.12 7.80
C GLN A 19 -1.55 11.17 6.63
N TRP A 20 -0.91 12.33 6.46
CA TRP A 20 0.11 12.53 5.44
C TRP A 20 1.33 11.65 5.68
N ARG A 21 1.91 11.14 4.58
CA ARG A 21 3.09 10.26 4.55
C ARG A 21 4.34 11.10 4.29
N ASP A 22 4.91 11.72 5.32
CA ASP A 22 6.05 12.63 5.22
C ASP A 22 7.41 11.97 5.56
N ASN A 23 7.40 10.88 6.31
CA ASN A 23 8.57 10.06 6.62
C ASN A 23 8.58 8.79 5.77
N PRO A 24 9.63 8.53 4.95
CA PRO A 24 9.68 7.32 4.12
C PRO A 24 9.74 6.01 4.93
N LEU A 25 10.13 6.06 6.21
CA LEU A 25 10.25 4.90 7.09
C LEU A 25 9.04 4.70 8.02
N ILE A 26 7.97 5.48 7.83
CA ILE A 26 6.73 5.36 8.59
C ILE A 26 5.55 5.44 7.63
N ASP A 27 4.62 4.49 7.73
CA ASP A 27 3.35 4.54 7.01
C ASP A 27 2.18 4.21 7.92
N PHE A 28 0.98 4.62 7.50
CA PHE A 28 -0.27 4.42 8.20
C PHE A 28 -1.31 3.80 7.28
N GLU A 29 -2.11 2.90 7.84
CA GLU A 29 -3.21 2.26 7.13
C GLU A 29 -4.33 1.90 8.09
N LEU A 30 -5.58 2.13 7.67
CA LEU A 30 -6.74 1.64 8.43
C LEU A 30 -6.84 0.12 8.31
N GLY A 31 -7.09 -0.54 9.44
CA GLY A 31 -7.26 -1.98 9.52
C GLY A 31 -8.33 -2.39 10.51
N GLY A 32 -8.46 -3.70 10.69
CA GLY A 32 -9.26 -4.33 11.74
C GLY A 32 -8.57 -4.27 13.10
N ILE A 33 -9.20 -4.93 14.07
CA ILE A 33 -8.80 -4.87 15.49
C ILE A 33 -7.56 -5.73 15.80
N ALA A 34 -7.26 -6.71 14.95
CA ALA A 34 -6.10 -7.59 15.08
C ALA A 34 -5.66 -8.08 13.69
N LEU A 35 -4.41 -8.52 13.59
CA LEU A 35 -3.94 -9.19 12.38
C LEU A 35 -4.68 -10.50 12.17
N GLN A 36 -4.95 -10.82 10.90
CA GLN A 36 -5.71 -12.01 10.50
C GLN A 36 -7.18 -12.04 10.97
N ASP A 37 -7.68 -10.94 11.54
CA ASP A 37 -9.06 -10.81 12.02
C ASP A 37 -9.75 -9.60 11.37
N SER A 38 -10.65 -9.89 10.42
CA SER A 38 -11.50 -8.89 9.76
C SER A 38 -12.95 -8.91 10.26
N ALA A 39 -13.27 -9.61 11.35
CA ALA A 39 -14.65 -9.80 11.82
C ALA A 39 -15.35 -8.48 12.19
N ALA A 40 -14.59 -7.52 12.73
CA ALA A 40 -15.09 -6.18 13.04
C ALA A 40 -15.06 -5.21 11.84
N GLY A 41 -14.62 -5.66 10.66
CA GLY A 41 -14.35 -4.81 9.50
C GLY A 41 -12.96 -4.19 9.51
N LEU A 42 -12.62 -3.47 8.44
CA LEU A 42 -11.24 -2.99 8.14
C LEU A 42 -11.02 -1.50 8.39
N ASN A 43 -12.00 -0.81 8.99
CA ASN A 43 -11.96 0.63 9.28
C ASN A 43 -12.05 0.88 10.80
N GLN A 44 -11.35 0.08 11.60
CA GLN A 44 -11.46 0.10 13.07
C GLN A 44 -10.29 0.80 13.73
N ILE A 45 -9.06 0.47 13.31
CA ILE A 45 -7.83 0.94 13.94
C ILE A 45 -6.91 1.55 12.88
N LEU A 46 -6.27 2.67 13.22
CA LEU A 46 -5.17 3.20 12.43
C LEU A 46 -3.87 2.49 12.86
N TRP A 47 -3.36 1.63 12.00
CA TRP A 47 -2.10 0.94 12.21
C TRP A 47 -0.95 1.78 11.71
N THR A 48 0.19 1.68 12.38
CA THR A 48 1.47 2.25 11.97
C THR A 48 2.39 1.12 11.53
N CYS A 49 3.06 1.28 10.39
CA CYS A 49 4.23 0.50 10.02
C CYS A 49 5.46 1.39 10.16
N SER A 50 6.48 0.93 10.87
CA SER A 50 7.72 1.67 11.06
C SER A 50 8.94 0.78 10.83
N TYR A 51 10.07 1.41 10.53
CA TYR A 51 11.37 0.75 10.48
C TYR A 51 12.32 1.33 11.52
N GLU A 52 12.93 0.46 12.32
CA GLU A 52 13.88 0.80 13.38
C GLU A 52 14.84 -0.37 13.60
N ASP A 53 16.15 -0.09 13.65
CA ASP A 53 17.21 -1.05 14.00
C ASP A 53 17.18 -2.39 13.24
N GLY A 54 16.93 -2.36 11.92
CA GLY A 54 16.87 -3.59 11.10
C GLY A 54 15.52 -4.31 11.12
N PHE A 55 14.52 -3.74 11.80
CA PHE A 55 13.20 -4.35 11.95
C PHE A 55 12.10 -3.49 11.33
N ILE A 56 11.25 -4.11 10.53
CA ILE A 56 9.94 -3.55 10.17
C ILE A 56 8.93 -4.02 11.20
N LYS A 57 8.21 -3.07 11.79
CA LYS A 57 7.29 -3.27 12.90
C LYS A 57 5.89 -2.76 12.54
N LEU A 58 4.88 -3.42 13.07
CA LEU A 58 3.49 -2.94 13.06
C LEU A 58 3.07 -2.59 14.48
N SER A 59 2.43 -1.43 14.64
CA SER A 59 1.94 -1.00 15.94
C SER A 59 0.58 -0.29 15.86
N HIS A 60 -0.16 -0.40 16.95
CA HIS A 60 -1.32 0.43 17.25
C HIS A 60 -1.49 0.53 18.77
N ASP A 61 -1.91 1.69 19.26
CA ASP A 61 -2.05 1.96 20.70
C ASP A 61 -0.77 1.63 21.49
N GLN A 62 -0.82 0.58 22.32
CA GLN A 62 0.30 0.07 23.11
C GLN A 62 0.83 -1.28 22.60
N HIS A 63 0.30 -1.78 21.47
CA HIS A 63 0.72 -3.03 20.86
C HIS A 63 1.74 -2.77 19.77
N GLU A 64 2.85 -3.50 19.80
CA GLU A 64 3.89 -3.49 18.77
C GLU A 64 4.31 -4.93 18.48
N GLN A 65 4.55 -5.23 17.21
CA GLN A 65 5.10 -6.51 16.78
C GLN A 65 6.08 -6.32 15.62
N THR A 66 7.19 -7.05 15.66
CA THR A 66 8.10 -7.16 14.52
C THR A 66 7.52 -8.13 13.49
N VAL A 67 7.49 -7.72 12.22
CA VAL A 67 6.95 -8.54 11.13
C VAL A 67 8.01 -8.97 10.13
N LEU A 68 9.09 -8.20 9.97
CA LEU A 68 10.23 -8.54 9.13
C LEU A 68 11.53 -8.10 9.79
N ASN A 69 12.59 -8.89 9.60
CA ASN A 69 13.98 -8.53 9.89
C ASN A 69 14.69 -8.31 8.54
N VAL A 70 14.97 -7.05 8.22
CA VAL A 70 15.55 -6.60 6.96
C VAL A 70 16.41 -5.37 7.22
N GLU A 71 17.70 -5.47 6.94
CA GLU A 71 18.62 -4.35 7.11
C GLU A 71 18.47 -3.29 6.00
N ASN A 72 18.91 -2.07 6.30
CA ASN A 72 19.07 -0.96 5.34
C ASN A 72 17.79 -0.58 4.57
N VAL A 73 16.61 -0.70 5.18
CA VAL A 73 15.36 -0.21 4.59
C VAL A 73 15.42 1.32 4.46
N THR A 74 15.11 1.83 3.27
CA THR A 74 15.16 3.28 2.96
C THR A 74 13.78 3.90 2.73
N ALA A 75 12.78 3.08 2.42
CA ALA A 75 11.38 3.46 2.39
C ALA A 75 10.50 2.24 2.61
N LEU A 76 9.29 2.44 3.14
CA LEU A 76 8.27 1.39 3.28
C LEU A 76 6.86 1.92 3.06
N SER A 77 5.92 1.00 2.87
CA SER A 77 4.49 1.28 2.89
C SER A 77 3.69 0.09 3.37
N LEU A 78 2.52 0.36 3.96
CA LEU A 78 1.61 -0.59 4.57
C LEU A 78 0.27 -0.63 3.82
N GLY A 79 -0.21 -1.85 3.58
CA GLY A 79 -1.60 -2.17 3.25
C GLY A 79 -2.08 -3.38 4.05
N PHE A 80 -3.39 -3.62 4.06
CA PHE A 80 -3.97 -4.89 4.56
C PHE A 80 -4.87 -5.52 3.50
N ASP A 81 -4.79 -6.84 3.35
CA ASP A 81 -5.76 -7.58 2.56
C ASP A 81 -7.11 -7.71 3.30
N LEU A 82 -8.14 -8.25 2.61
CA LEU A 82 -9.47 -8.45 3.19
C LEU A 82 -9.51 -9.38 4.41
N SER A 83 -8.45 -10.17 4.61
CA SER A 83 -8.30 -11.05 5.76
C SER A 83 -7.45 -10.42 6.87
N MET A 84 -7.20 -9.12 6.84
CA MET A 84 -6.30 -8.43 7.77
C MET A 84 -4.88 -8.98 7.81
N ARG A 85 -4.38 -9.47 6.67
CA ARG A 85 -2.97 -9.83 6.55
C ARG A 85 -2.19 -8.63 6.05
N PRO A 86 -1.04 -8.30 6.66
CA PRO A 86 -0.23 -7.19 6.23
C PRO A 86 0.34 -7.45 4.83
N VAL A 87 0.31 -6.39 4.03
CA VAL A 87 1.03 -6.27 2.77
C VAL A 87 2.02 -5.12 2.95
N ILE A 88 3.31 -5.38 2.75
CA ILE A 88 4.35 -4.40 3.00
C ILE A 88 5.25 -4.28 1.77
N ALA A 89 5.37 -3.08 1.24
CA ALA A 89 6.35 -2.75 0.23
C ALA A 89 7.53 -2.05 0.91
N TYR A 90 8.76 -2.35 0.51
CA TYR A 90 9.95 -1.70 1.08
C TYR A 90 11.10 -1.62 0.06
N LEU A 91 11.96 -0.62 0.25
CA LEU A 91 13.15 -0.40 -0.57
C LEU A 91 14.43 -0.74 0.19
N VAL A 92 15.27 -1.58 -0.41
CA VAL A 92 16.63 -1.94 0.06
C VAL A 92 17.53 -2.01 -1.15
N ASP A 93 18.73 -1.41 -1.09
CA ASP A 93 19.74 -1.45 -2.16
C ASP A 93 19.16 -1.15 -3.56
N GLU A 94 18.33 -0.11 -3.67
CA GLU A 94 17.64 0.34 -4.89
C GLU A 94 16.60 -0.65 -5.48
N HIS A 95 16.37 -1.79 -4.84
CA HIS A 95 15.33 -2.75 -5.18
C HIS A 95 14.07 -2.53 -4.36
N CYS A 96 12.92 -2.74 -4.98
CA CYS A 96 11.64 -2.76 -4.29
C CYS A 96 11.19 -4.20 -4.06
N TYR A 97 10.86 -4.51 -2.81
CA TYR A 97 10.35 -5.81 -2.40
C TYR A 97 8.90 -5.66 -1.92
N LEU A 98 8.11 -6.69 -2.17
CA LEU A 98 6.73 -6.79 -1.68
C LEU A 98 6.57 -8.06 -0.84
N TRP A 99 6.20 -7.88 0.43
CA TRP A 99 5.82 -8.95 1.35
C TRP A 99 4.31 -9.07 1.41
N TRP A 100 3.75 -10.20 0.95
CA TRP A 100 2.31 -10.37 0.79
C TRP A 100 1.88 -11.84 0.82
N TYR A 101 0.58 -12.08 1.03
CA TYR A 101 0.06 -13.44 1.17
C TYR A 101 -0.32 -14.00 -0.19
N ASP A 102 0.43 -15.00 -0.62
CA ASP A 102 0.18 -15.69 -1.88
C ASP A 102 -0.71 -16.91 -1.64
N THR A 103 -1.96 -16.80 -2.08
CA THR A 103 -2.96 -17.87 -1.95
C THR A 103 -2.63 -19.14 -2.73
N SER A 104 -1.83 -19.07 -3.80
CA SER A 104 -1.45 -20.23 -4.62
C SER A 104 -0.49 -21.17 -3.89
N VAL A 105 0.31 -20.62 -2.98
CA VAL A 105 1.25 -21.36 -2.12
C VAL A 105 0.88 -21.28 -0.64
N SER A 106 -0.24 -20.61 -0.32
CA SER A 106 -0.81 -20.44 1.01
C SER A 106 0.17 -19.93 2.08
N LYS A 107 1.03 -18.96 1.72
CA LYS A 107 2.03 -18.40 2.65
C LYS A 107 2.32 -16.92 2.37
N GLN A 108 2.84 -16.23 3.38
CA GLN A 108 3.54 -14.96 3.16
C GLN A 108 4.80 -15.21 2.34
N ILE A 109 4.98 -14.44 1.27
CA ILE A 109 6.18 -14.49 0.42
C ILE A 109 6.77 -13.10 0.25
N ILE A 110 8.05 -13.04 -0.11
CA ILE A 110 8.71 -11.84 -0.57
C ILE A 110 8.86 -11.95 -2.09
N THR A 111 8.42 -10.92 -2.80
CA THR A 111 8.61 -10.77 -4.25
C THR A 111 9.55 -9.60 -4.50
N ASP A 112 10.65 -9.83 -5.22
CA ASP A 112 11.48 -8.75 -5.76
C ASP A 112 10.81 -8.18 -7.01
N LEU A 113 10.46 -6.89 -6.97
CA LEU A 113 9.85 -6.15 -8.08
C LEU A 113 10.90 -5.45 -8.97
N GLY A 114 12.17 -5.63 -8.65
CA GLY A 114 13.33 -5.08 -9.33
C GLY A 114 13.65 -3.65 -8.91
N SER A 115 14.64 -3.10 -9.59
CA SER A 115 15.16 -1.75 -9.34
C SER A 115 14.36 -0.65 -10.05
N GLY A 116 14.76 0.60 -9.79
CA GLY A 116 14.18 1.80 -10.41
C GLY A 116 12.77 2.15 -9.94
N ILE A 117 12.26 1.45 -8.92
CA ILE A 117 11.01 1.78 -8.24
C ILE A 117 11.31 2.78 -7.12
N THR A 118 10.53 3.86 -7.07
CA THR A 118 10.60 4.89 -6.03
C THR A 118 9.21 5.23 -5.52
N PHE A 119 9.14 5.70 -4.26
CA PHE A 119 7.90 6.07 -3.60
C PHE A 119 6.82 4.96 -3.65
N PRO A 120 7.14 3.70 -3.26
CA PRO A 120 6.15 2.65 -3.22
C PRO A 120 5.10 2.97 -2.17
N GLN A 121 3.83 2.82 -2.54
CA GLN A 121 2.72 3.01 -1.63
C GLN A 121 1.62 1.97 -1.84
N LEU A 122 1.08 1.47 -0.74
CA LEU A 122 0.03 0.49 -0.67
C LEU A 122 -1.24 1.11 -0.09
N SER A 123 -2.38 0.60 -0.52
CA SER A 123 -3.66 0.77 0.16
C SER A 123 -4.71 -0.20 -0.40
N LEU A 124 -5.67 -0.59 0.43
CA LEU A 124 -6.86 -1.34 0.00
C LEU A 124 -7.87 -0.39 -0.67
N ASP A 125 -8.34 -0.74 -1.87
CA ASP A 125 -9.19 0.15 -2.67
C ASP A 125 -10.65 0.22 -2.19
N GLU A 126 -11.17 -0.90 -1.67
CA GLU A 126 -12.51 -1.03 -1.14
C GLU A 126 -12.50 -1.78 0.19
N ARG A 127 -12.96 -1.10 1.24
CA ARG A 127 -12.91 -1.60 2.63
C ARG A 127 -14.28 -1.97 3.17
N ARG A 128 -15.35 -1.58 2.47
CA ARG A 128 -16.73 -1.83 2.91
C ARG A 128 -17.10 -3.28 2.62
N SER A 129 -17.61 -3.97 3.64
CA SER A 129 -18.02 -5.37 3.55
C SER A 129 -18.97 -5.64 2.38
N VAL A 130 -19.88 -4.71 2.10
CA VAL A 130 -20.90 -4.79 1.02
C VAL A 130 -20.29 -4.79 -0.39
N GLN A 131 -19.06 -4.30 -0.57
CA GLN A 131 -18.40 -4.17 -1.89
C GLN A 131 -17.07 -4.94 -1.98
N SER A 132 -16.80 -5.82 -1.01
CA SER A 132 -15.52 -6.52 -0.83
C SER A 132 -15.16 -7.53 -1.93
N SER A 133 -16.12 -8.01 -2.74
CA SER A 133 -15.87 -9.06 -3.74
C SER A 133 -14.87 -8.66 -4.84
N ASN A 134 -14.64 -7.35 -5.03
CA ASN A 134 -13.72 -6.80 -6.01
C ASN A 134 -12.64 -5.92 -5.37
N ALA A 135 -12.38 -6.09 -4.08
CA ALA A 135 -11.35 -5.31 -3.40
C ALA A 135 -9.95 -5.87 -3.69
N ASP A 136 -9.00 -4.97 -3.89
CA ASP A 136 -7.58 -5.28 -4.07
C ASP A 136 -6.73 -4.37 -3.20
N VAL A 137 -5.68 -4.95 -2.62
CA VAL A 137 -4.52 -4.14 -2.28
C VAL A 137 -3.87 -3.68 -3.58
N ILE A 138 -3.75 -2.35 -3.73
CA ILE A 138 -3.11 -1.72 -4.87
C ILE A 138 -1.73 -1.24 -4.43
N LEU A 139 -0.70 -1.73 -5.11
CA LEU A 139 0.65 -1.18 -5.02
C LEU A 139 0.81 -0.11 -6.10
N THR A 140 1.12 1.12 -5.71
CA THR A 140 1.41 2.24 -6.60
C THR A 140 2.85 2.72 -6.38
N TYR A 141 3.54 3.12 -7.44
CA TYR A 141 4.91 3.63 -7.35
C TYR A 141 5.30 4.45 -8.57
N ILE A 142 6.45 5.11 -8.48
CA ILE A 142 7.08 5.81 -9.60
C ILE A 142 8.23 4.98 -10.17
N ARG A 143 8.26 4.82 -11.49
CA ARG A 143 9.40 4.29 -12.24
C ARG A 143 9.56 5.12 -13.51
N ASN A 144 10.77 5.55 -13.84
CA ASN A 144 11.06 6.31 -15.07
C ASN A 144 10.13 7.51 -15.31
N SER A 145 9.80 8.27 -14.25
CA SER A 145 8.89 9.43 -14.30
C SER A 145 7.44 9.10 -14.73
N LYS A 146 7.03 7.86 -14.52
CA LYS A 146 5.66 7.39 -14.71
C LYS A 146 5.16 6.76 -13.43
N MET A 147 3.90 6.99 -13.12
CA MET A 147 3.19 6.29 -12.07
C MET A 147 2.68 4.97 -12.62
N TYR A 148 2.96 3.91 -11.89
CA TYR A 148 2.46 2.58 -12.18
C TYR A 148 1.65 2.05 -11.01
N MET A 149 0.78 1.09 -11.30
CA MET A 149 0.20 0.23 -10.28
C MET A 149 0.33 -1.25 -10.62
N ARG A 150 0.28 -2.06 -9.57
CA ARG A 150 0.19 -3.52 -9.59
C ARG A 150 -0.95 -3.94 -8.67
N LEU A 151 -1.77 -4.89 -9.09
CA LEU A 151 -2.99 -5.30 -8.39
C LEU A 151 -2.84 -6.66 -7.71
N GLN A 152 -3.44 -6.82 -6.52
CA GLN A 152 -3.44 -8.08 -5.77
C GLN A 152 -4.08 -9.25 -6.56
N ARG A 153 -5.21 -9.04 -7.25
CA ARG A 153 -5.86 -10.08 -8.08
C ARG A 153 -4.97 -10.61 -9.20
N GLU A 154 -4.04 -9.79 -9.67
CA GLU A 154 -3.03 -10.16 -10.68
C GLU A 154 -1.72 -10.61 -10.04
N ARG A 155 -1.76 -10.88 -8.72
CA ARG A 155 -0.62 -11.35 -7.93
C ARG A 155 0.57 -10.41 -8.05
N PHE A 156 0.28 -9.13 -8.27
CA PHE A 156 1.22 -8.05 -8.53
C PHE A 156 2.18 -8.30 -9.71
N GLN A 157 1.84 -9.18 -10.66
CA GLN A 157 2.74 -9.53 -11.77
C GLN A 157 2.71 -8.52 -12.91
N ILE A 158 1.57 -7.89 -13.15
CA ILE A 158 1.34 -6.97 -14.27
C ILE A 158 1.48 -5.52 -13.80
N GLU A 159 2.25 -4.75 -14.55
CA GLU A 159 2.50 -3.33 -14.31
C GLU A 159 1.62 -2.48 -15.23
N HIS A 160 0.69 -1.73 -14.64
CA HIS A 160 -0.22 -0.84 -15.37
C HIS A 160 0.26 0.59 -15.25
N GLU A 161 0.57 1.22 -16.38
CA GLU A 161 0.90 2.66 -16.42
C GLU A 161 -0.37 3.48 -16.17
N ILE A 162 -0.33 4.37 -15.18
CA ILE A 162 -1.46 5.23 -14.82
C ILE A 162 -1.32 6.60 -15.50
N THR A 163 -0.17 7.25 -15.33
CA THR A 163 0.08 8.62 -15.78
C THR A 163 1.57 8.97 -15.69
N ARG A 164 1.96 10.14 -16.19
CA ARG A 164 3.26 10.74 -15.89
C ARG A 164 3.25 11.33 -14.47
N ALA A 165 4.28 11.00 -13.71
CA ALA A 165 4.48 11.54 -12.37
C ALA A 165 5.94 11.38 -11.95
N LYS A 166 6.46 12.38 -11.25
CA LYS A 166 7.84 12.40 -10.75
C LYS A 166 7.93 11.97 -9.29
N ARG A 167 6.86 12.17 -8.53
CA ARG A 167 6.77 11.76 -7.13
C ARG A 167 5.34 11.39 -6.77
N LEU A 168 5.17 10.24 -6.13
CA LEU A 168 3.93 9.89 -5.45
C LEU A 168 3.99 10.44 -4.03
N ILE A 169 2.99 11.24 -3.65
CA ILE A 169 2.87 11.84 -2.31
C ILE A 169 2.01 10.93 -1.43
N GLN A 170 0.83 10.55 -1.93
CA GLN A 170 -0.10 9.70 -1.20
C GLN A 170 -1.01 8.91 -2.15
N THR A 171 -1.34 7.69 -1.78
CA THR A 171 -2.42 6.90 -2.38
C THR A 171 -3.28 6.26 -1.30
N GLY A 172 -4.55 6.00 -1.61
CA GLY A 172 -5.44 5.29 -0.71
C GLY A 172 -6.87 5.80 -0.72
N SER A 173 -7.66 5.27 0.22
CA SER A 173 -9.07 5.65 0.39
C SER A 173 -9.20 7.10 0.87
N MET A 174 -10.10 7.84 0.22
CA MET A 174 -10.48 9.20 0.58
C MET A 174 -11.83 9.23 1.31
N LYS A 175 -12.12 10.32 2.03
CA LYS A 175 -13.36 10.51 2.81
C LYS A 175 -14.64 10.47 1.97
N ASN A 176 -14.55 10.69 0.66
CA ASN A 176 -15.68 10.54 -0.28
C ASN A 176 -15.86 9.11 -0.82
N ASN A 177 -15.21 8.10 -0.21
CA ASN A 177 -15.24 6.70 -0.63
C ASN A 177 -14.67 6.45 -2.04
N ARG A 178 -13.71 7.28 -2.47
CA ARG A 178 -12.93 7.02 -3.69
C ARG A 178 -11.50 6.66 -3.34
N PHE A 179 -10.89 5.89 -4.22
CA PHE A 179 -9.44 5.71 -4.21
C PHE A 179 -8.77 6.92 -4.86
N GLY A 180 -7.80 7.53 -4.17
CA GLY A 180 -7.15 8.76 -4.57
C GLY A 180 -5.65 8.59 -4.81
N PHE A 181 -5.11 9.54 -5.57
CA PHE A 181 -3.68 9.70 -5.80
C PHE A 181 -3.33 11.18 -5.67
N ALA A 182 -2.40 11.50 -4.77
CA ALA A 182 -1.73 12.79 -4.71
C ALA A 182 -0.30 12.61 -5.22
N TYR A 183 0.07 13.36 -6.24
CA TYR A 183 1.37 13.23 -6.90
C TYR A 183 1.81 14.56 -7.50
N TYR A 184 3.12 14.67 -7.73
CA TYR A 184 3.72 15.79 -8.46
C TYR A 184 4.13 15.33 -9.86
N ASN A 185 3.69 16.08 -10.87
CA ASN A 185 4.20 16.03 -12.23
C ASN A 185 4.80 17.42 -12.54
N TRP A 186 6.02 17.49 -13.06
CA TRP A 186 6.53 18.73 -13.63
C TRP A 186 6.02 18.78 -15.07
N ASP A 187 5.38 19.87 -15.46
CA ASP A 187 5.32 20.25 -16.88
C ASP A 187 6.71 20.68 -17.35
#